data_AF-A0A6L9ZBJ2-F1
#
_entry.id   AF-A0A6L9ZBJ2-F1
#
_cell.length_a   1.000
_cell.length_b   1.000
_cell.length_c   1.000
_cell.angle_alpha   90.00
_cell.angle_beta   90.00
_cell.angle_gamma   90.00
#
_symmetry.space_group_name_H-M   'P 1'
#
loop_
_entity.id
_entity.type
_entity.pdbx_description
1 polymer ?
#
loop_
_entity_poly.entity_id
_entity_poly.type
_entity_poly.pdbx_seq_one_letter_code
_entity_poly.pdbx_strand_id
1 'polypeptide(L)'
;EYLPEKIGNMFYGDLCIDLNGKKQYLPKQAMVEKHYRAVNKADVVLYTSMEGNIKYFFPGYSQQHFWKAPEDPHTRYRVLAVEDHSKGITVAGFYEPILGHNRREGRVVVLKNGIIKTIISPIFDDTMSKSLKKAIEYFQEKRDNPCSAIVAMDIVIFFNLWYKKKQYNNDRFKLERRSI
;
A
#
# COMPACT_ATOMS: atom_id res chain seq x y z
N GLU A 1 14.35 -13.69 -11.97
CA GLU A 1 14.17 -12.95 -13.24
C GLU A 1 13.56 -11.54 -13.06
N TYR A 2 12.56 -11.36 -12.18
CA TYR A 2 11.92 -10.05 -11.92
C TYR A 2 12.63 -9.18 -10.87
N LEU A 3 13.82 -9.57 -10.38
CA LEU A 3 14.58 -8.73 -9.45
C LEU A 3 15.18 -7.53 -10.21
N PRO A 4 15.40 -6.38 -9.54
CA PRO A 4 15.98 -5.21 -10.18
C PRO A 4 17.39 -5.50 -10.69
N GLU A 5 17.61 -5.33 -12.00
CA GLU A 5 18.94 -5.23 -12.61
C GLU A 5 19.43 -3.78 -12.52
N LYS A 6 18.54 -2.83 -12.80
CA LYS A 6 18.81 -1.39 -12.69
C LYS A 6 17.64 -0.68 -12.03
N ILE A 7 17.89 -0.05 -10.89
CA ILE A 7 16.90 0.83 -10.25
C ILE A 7 16.89 2.14 -11.03
N GLY A 8 15.70 2.53 -11.51
CA GLY A 8 15.46 3.79 -12.18
C GLY A 8 15.03 4.87 -11.18
N ASN A 9 14.10 5.71 -11.61
CA ASN A 9 13.61 6.82 -10.79
C ASN A 9 12.79 6.32 -9.60
N MET A 10 12.90 7.06 -8.49
CA MET A 10 12.16 6.80 -7.28
C MET A 10 11.55 8.11 -6.79
N PHE A 11 10.23 8.12 -6.67
CA PHE A 11 9.44 9.26 -6.26
C PHE A 11 8.84 8.99 -4.88
N TYR A 12 8.89 10.02 -4.03
CA TYR A 12 8.27 10.01 -2.72
C TYR A 12 7.30 11.18 -2.63
N GLY A 13 6.11 10.92 -2.09
CA GLY A 13 5.15 11.95 -1.71
C GLY A 13 5.13 12.15 -0.20
N ASP A 14 5.02 13.41 0.21
CA ASP A 14 4.84 13.78 1.61
C ASP A 14 3.36 13.76 1.98
N LEU A 15 3.04 13.26 3.17
CA LEU A 15 1.67 13.25 3.68
C LEU A 15 1.34 14.62 4.24
N CYS A 16 0.44 15.34 3.57
CA CYS A 16 -0.02 16.65 4.02
C CYS A 16 -1.34 16.52 4.78
N ILE A 17 -1.38 17.06 5.99
CA ILE A 17 -2.60 17.09 6.80
C ILE A 17 -2.80 18.50 7.33
N ASP A 18 -4.02 19.01 7.19
CA ASP A 18 -4.45 20.21 7.89
C ASP A 18 -4.77 19.87 9.34
N LEU A 19 -4.08 20.50 10.28
CA LEU A 19 -4.38 20.48 11.71
C LEU A 19 -4.71 21.91 12.15
N ASN A 20 -5.99 22.16 12.42
CA ASN A 20 -6.52 23.45 12.86
C ASN A 20 -6.06 24.64 11.99
N GLY A 21 -6.10 24.50 10.66
CA GLY A 21 -5.71 25.54 9.71
C GLY A 21 -4.21 25.66 9.48
N LYS A 22 -3.39 24.80 10.11
CA LYS A 22 -1.96 24.69 9.83
C LYS A 22 -1.68 23.40 9.08
N LYS A 23 -1.06 23.52 7.89
CA LYS A 23 -0.57 22.36 7.15
C LYS A 23 0.66 21.80 7.83
N GLN A 24 0.62 20.52 8.15
CA GLN A 24 1.78 19.75 8.58
C GLN A 24 2.09 18.69 7.53
N TYR A 25 3.38 18.37 7.37
CA TYR A 25 3.89 17.46 6.37
C TYR A 25 4.70 16.36 7.03
N LEU A 26 4.39 15.10 6.72
CA LEU A 26 5.28 13.99 7.02
C LEU A 26 6.06 13.59 5.76
N PRO A 27 7.39 13.73 5.76
CA PRO A 27 8.18 13.48 4.59
C PRO A 27 8.10 12.00 4.18
N LYS A 28 7.87 11.76 2.89
CA LYS A 28 7.88 10.42 2.26
C LYS A 28 6.84 9.43 2.79
N GLN A 29 5.80 9.89 3.49
CA GLN A 29 4.77 9.04 4.08
C GLN A 29 3.48 8.93 3.24
N ALA A 30 3.24 9.81 2.27
CA ALA A 30 2.00 9.75 1.48
C ALA A 30 2.03 8.60 0.47
N MET A 31 3.10 8.52 -0.32
CA MET A 31 3.24 7.54 -1.37
C MET A 31 4.70 7.29 -1.74
N VAL A 32 4.94 6.13 -2.33
CA VAL A 32 6.22 5.79 -2.96
C VAL A 32 5.94 5.18 -4.32
N GLU A 33 6.67 5.65 -5.32
CA GLU A 33 6.72 5.04 -6.64
C GLU A 33 8.16 4.72 -7.00
N LYS A 34 8.42 3.47 -7.40
CA LYS A 34 9.75 3.01 -7.76
C LYS A 34 9.72 2.34 -9.12
N HIS A 35 10.52 2.86 -10.02
CA HIS A 35 10.74 2.30 -11.35
C HIS A 35 12.03 1.50 -11.35
N TYR A 36 12.03 0.32 -11.97
CA TYR A 36 13.26 -0.43 -12.21
C TYR A 36 13.13 -1.31 -13.43
N ARG A 37 14.26 -1.62 -14.06
CA ARG A 37 14.35 -2.66 -15.09
C ARG A 37 14.78 -3.97 -14.44
N ALA A 38 13.99 -5.02 -14.65
CA ALA A 38 14.26 -6.35 -14.13
C ALA A 38 15.34 -7.08 -14.95
N VAL A 39 15.93 -8.14 -14.41
CA VAL A 39 16.95 -8.98 -15.09
C VAL A 39 16.43 -9.56 -16.42
N ASN A 40 15.13 -9.88 -16.49
CA ASN A 40 14.47 -10.30 -17.74
C ASN A 40 14.09 -9.15 -18.67
N LYS A 41 14.62 -7.94 -18.42
CA LYS A 41 14.42 -6.72 -19.21
C LYS A 41 13.02 -6.11 -19.15
N ALA A 42 12.11 -6.63 -18.34
CA ALA A 42 10.82 -6.01 -18.08
C ALA A 42 10.98 -4.69 -17.31
N ASP A 43 10.18 -3.68 -17.67
CA ASP A 43 10.07 -2.45 -16.90
C ASP A 43 9.02 -2.64 -15.81
N VAL A 44 9.41 -2.36 -14.57
CA VAL A 44 8.56 -2.59 -13.39
C VAL A 44 8.35 -1.29 -12.63
N VAL A 45 7.09 -1.01 -12.32
CA VAL A 45 6.67 0.11 -11.47
C VAL A 45 6.06 -0.45 -10.19
N LEU A 46 6.68 -0.15 -9.04
CA LEU A 46 6.10 -0.43 -7.72
C LEU A 46 5.47 0.84 -7.19
N TYR A 47 4.22 0.77 -6.76
CA TYR A 47 3.51 1.90 -6.19
C TYR A 47 2.84 1.52 -4.87
N THR A 48 2.92 2.39 -3.86
CA THR A 48 2.16 2.28 -2.61
C THR A 48 1.73 3.66 -2.15
N SER A 49 0.54 3.77 -1.55
CA SER A 49 0.01 5.03 -1.02
C SER A 49 -0.72 4.82 0.30
N MET A 50 -0.43 5.68 1.28
CA MET A 50 -1.18 5.81 2.53
C MET A 50 -2.39 6.73 2.41
N GLU A 51 -2.42 7.60 1.41
CA GLU A 51 -3.54 8.51 1.10
C GLU A 51 -4.71 7.80 0.41
N GLY A 52 -4.52 6.54 0.00
CA GLY A 52 -5.56 5.75 -0.67
C GLY A 52 -5.70 6.07 -2.16
N ASN A 53 -4.78 6.85 -2.72
CA ASN A 53 -4.69 7.05 -4.17
C ASN A 53 -4.27 5.73 -4.81
N ILE A 54 -5.21 4.99 -5.41
CA ILE A 54 -4.88 3.78 -6.17
C ILE A 54 -4.56 4.23 -7.60
N LYS A 55 -3.26 4.30 -7.95
CA LYS A 55 -2.84 4.71 -9.31
C LYS A 55 -3.25 3.73 -10.41
N TYR A 56 -3.50 2.47 -10.07
CA TYR A 56 -3.83 1.42 -11.03
C TYR A 56 -5.04 0.62 -10.55
N PHE A 57 -6.17 0.80 -11.22
CA PHE A 57 -7.31 -0.11 -11.10
C PHE A 57 -7.10 -1.21 -12.14
N PHE A 58 -6.92 -2.46 -11.72
CA PHE A 58 -6.69 -3.55 -12.68
C PHE A 58 -8.03 -4.06 -13.24
N PRO A 59 -8.33 -3.85 -14.53
CA PRO A 59 -9.57 -4.32 -15.13
C PRO A 59 -9.51 -5.83 -15.39
N GLY A 60 -10.56 -6.55 -15.00
CA GLY A 60 -10.69 -8.01 -15.25
C GLY A 60 -10.75 -8.87 -13.99
N TYR A 61 -10.35 -8.34 -12.82
CA TYR A 61 -10.73 -8.91 -11.54
C TYR A 61 -11.88 -8.06 -10.97
N SER A 62 -13.10 -8.55 -11.14
CA SER A 62 -14.31 -7.77 -10.89
C SER A 62 -14.35 -7.19 -9.46
N GLN A 63 -14.97 -6.01 -9.30
CA GLN A 63 -15.34 -5.42 -8.00
C GLN A 63 -16.14 -6.38 -7.08
N GLN A 64 -16.57 -7.52 -7.59
CA GLN A 64 -17.38 -8.53 -6.90
C GLN A 64 -16.51 -9.41 -5.96
N HIS A 65 -15.20 -9.51 -6.21
CA HIS A 65 -14.27 -10.30 -5.39
C HIS A 65 -13.62 -9.51 -4.25
N PHE A 66 -13.57 -8.20 -4.43
CA PHE A 66 -13.33 -7.24 -3.37
C PHE A 66 -14.67 -7.06 -2.69
N TRP A 67 -14.68 -7.01 -1.36
CA TRP A 67 -15.92 -6.73 -0.62
C TRP A 67 -16.63 -5.55 -1.29
N LYS A 68 -17.95 -5.64 -1.49
CA LYS A 68 -18.78 -4.43 -1.59
C LYS A 68 -18.48 -3.70 -0.28
N ALA A 69 -17.53 -2.78 -0.28
CA ALA A 69 -17.32 -1.86 0.82
C ALA A 69 -18.03 -0.53 0.47
N PRO A 70 -19.39 -0.49 0.38
CA PRO A 70 -20.08 0.79 0.42
C PRO A 70 -20.06 1.37 1.85
N GLU A 71 -19.56 0.65 2.86
CA GLU A 71 -19.62 1.07 4.27
C GLU A 71 -18.27 1.33 4.96
N ASP A 72 -17.14 0.92 4.38
CA ASP A 72 -15.81 1.26 4.92
C ASP A 72 -14.98 2.06 3.90
N PRO A 73 -15.08 3.41 3.90
CA PRO A 73 -14.27 4.29 3.06
C PRO A 73 -12.78 4.29 3.46
N HIS A 74 -12.35 3.47 4.41
CA HIS A 74 -10.97 3.36 4.87
C HIS A 74 -10.29 2.05 4.49
N THR A 75 -10.99 1.18 3.75
CA THR A 75 -10.41 -0.07 3.32
C THR A 75 -9.35 0.15 2.23
N ARG A 76 -8.08 -0.05 2.58
CA ARG A 76 -6.92 0.15 1.69
C ARG A 76 -6.65 -1.11 0.87
N TYR A 77 -6.87 -1.02 -0.44
CA TYR A 77 -6.48 -2.08 -1.39
C TYR A 77 -4.99 -1.98 -1.73
N ARG A 78 -4.27 -3.09 -1.61
CA ARG A 78 -2.89 -3.20 -2.10
C ARG A 78 -2.87 -4.09 -3.33
N VAL A 79 -2.72 -3.47 -4.49
CA VAL A 79 -2.61 -4.18 -5.78
C VAL A 79 -1.22 -3.94 -6.34
N LEU A 80 -0.56 -5.01 -6.76
CA LEU A 80 0.70 -4.98 -7.49
C LEU A 80 0.51 -5.75 -8.79
N ALA A 81 0.63 -5.06 -9.93
CA ALA A 81 0.56 -5.70 -11.24
C ALA A 81 1.90 -5.58 -11.97
N VAL A 82 2.29 -6.64 -12.67
CA VAL A 82 3.41 -6.66 -13.61
C VAL A 82 2.86 -7.07 -14.96
N GLU A 83 3.12 -6.27 -15.99
CA GLU A 83 2.65 -6.48 -17.35
C GLU A 83 3.81 -6.67 -18.31
N ASP A 84 3.76 -7.71 -19.12
CA ASP A 84 4.61 -7.91 -20.29
C ASP A 84 3.73 -7.81 -21.54
N HIS A 85 3.60 -6.60 -22.08
CA HIS A 85 2.79 -6.33 -23.27
C HIS A 85 3.27 -7.10 -24.50
N SER A 86 4.57 -7.34 -24.63
CA SER A 86 5.13 -8.07 -25.78
C SER A 86 4.62 -9.51 -25.83
N LYS A 87 4.37 -10.10 -24.66
CA LYS A 87 3.81 -11.44 -24.52
C LYS A 87 2.33 -11.42 -24.16
N GLY A 88 1.71 -10.26 -23.97
CA GLY A 88 0.36 -10.14 -23.43
C GLY A 88 0.18 -10.87 -22.10
N ILE A 89 1.20 -10.92 -21.24
CA ILE A 89 1.10 -11.56 -19.92
C ILE A 89 0.90 -10.50 -18.86
N THR A 90 0.00 -10.76 -17.92
CA THR A 90 -0.15 -9.92 -16.73
C THR A 90 -0.16 -10.78 -15.48
N VAL A 91 0.56 -10.35 -14.45
CA VAL A 91 0.55 -10.97 -13.12
C VAL A 91 0.11 -9.90 -12.12
N ALA A 92 -1.08 -10.06 -11.56
CA ALA A 92 -1.66 -9.12 -10.60
C ALA A 92 -1.79 -9.78 -9.22
N GLY A 93 -1.03 -9.28 -8.25
CA GLY A 93 -1.15 -9.59 -6.83
C GLY A 93 -2.11 -8.64 -6.14
N PHE A 94 -3.01 -9.20 -5.35
CA PHE A 94 -3.98 -8.49 -4.55
C PHE A 94 -3.74 -8.84 -3.08
N TYR A 95 -3.77 -7.83 -2.21
CA TYR A 95 -3.68 -7.95 -0.77
C TYR A 95 -4.69 -7.00 -0.14
N GLU A 96 -5.44 -7.52 0.84
CA GLU A 96 -6.40 -6.82 1.71
C GLU A 96 -7.32 -5.77 1.07
N PRO A 97 -8.65 -5.85 1.26
CA PRO A 97 -9.46 -6.98 1.68
C PRO A 97 -9.70 -7.90 0.47
N ILE A 98 -9.58 -9.21 0.68
CA ILE A 98 -10.08 -10.21 -0.27
C ILE A 98 -11.10 -11.04 0.48
N LEU A 99 -12.28 -11.24 -0.12
CA LEU A 99 -13.32 -12.04 0.52
C LEU A 99 -12.78 -13.44 0.88
N GLY A 100 -13.01 -13.84 2.14
CA GLY A 100 -12.57 -15.15 2.65
C GLY A 100 -11.07 -15.27 2.93
N HIS A 101 -10.30 -14.17 2.93
CA HIS A 101 -8.87 -14.17 3.26
C HIS A 101 -8.61 -13.40 4.55
N ASN A 102 -7.66 -13.88 5.35
CA ASN A 102 -7.14 -13.12 6.47
C ASN A 102 -6.37 -11.89 5.99
N ARG A 103 -6.15 -10.94 6.90
CA ARG A 103 -5.36 -9.72 6.65
C ARG A 103 -3.95 -9.96 6.06
N ARG A 104 -3.30 -11.04 6.50
CA ARG A 104 -1.97 -11.43 6.00
C ARG A 104 -2.00 -12.19 4.67
N GLU A 105 -3.18 -12.47 4.14
CA GLU A 105 -3.37 -13.33 2.97
C GLU A 105 -3.77 -12.49 1.75
N GLY A 106 -3.20 -12.84 0.61
CA GLY A 106 -3.46 -12.24 -0.68
C GLY A 106 -3.78 -13.30 -1.72
N ARG A 107 -3.83 -12.85 -2.98
CA ARG A 107 -4.04 -13.69 -4.17
C ARG A 107 -3.24 -13.16 -5.34
N VAL A 108 -2.63 -14.04 -6.15
CA VAL A 108 -2.10 -13.66 -7.46
C VAL A 108 -3.01 -14.19 -8.55
N VAL A 109 -3.26 -13.36 -9.56
CA VAL A 109 -3.99 -13.71 -10.77
C VAL A 109 -3.03 -13.55 -11.94
N VAL A 110 -2.89 -14.60 -12.75
CA VAL A 110 -2.09 -14.57 -13.97
C VAL A 110 -3.02 -14.56 -15.17
N LEU A 111 -2.88 -13.57 -16.02
CA LEU A 111 -3.63 -13.39 -17.25
C LEU A 111 -2.74 -13.55 -18.46
N LYS A 112 -3.30 -14.09 -19.55
CA LYS A 112 -2.71 -14.11 -20.89
C LYS A 112 -3.73 -13.52 -21.85
N ASN A 113 -3.36 -12.42 -22.51
CA ASN A 113 -4.21 -11.63 -23.39
C ASN A 113 -5.55 -11.25 -22.73
N GLY A 114 -5.49 -10.82 -21.45
CA GLY A 114 -6.67 -10.46 -20.65
C GLY A 114 -7.49 -11.64 -20.11
N ILE A 115 -7.15 -12.88 -20.44
CA ILE A 115 -7.86 -14.08 -19.97
C ILE A 115 -7.13 -14.67 -18.76
N ILE A 116 -7.85 -14.91 -17.65
CA ILE A 116 -7.29 -15.59 -16.47
C ILE A 116 -6.83 -16.99 -16.86
N LYS A 117 -5.54 -17.27 -16.65
CA LYS A 117 -4.93 -18.58 -16.86
C LYS A 117 -4.75 -19.34 -15.56
N THR A 118 -4.40 -18.63 -14.48
CA THR A 118 -4.30 -19.26 -13.16
C THR A 118 -4.53 -18.25 -12.04
N ILE A 119 -4.91 -18.79 -10.88
CA ILE A 119 -5.07 -18.06 -9.63
C ILE A 119 -4.26 -18.81 -8.58
N ILE A 120 -3.39 -18.08 -7.88
CA ILE A 120 -2.56 -18.60 -6.79
C ILE A 120 -3.08 -17.97 -5.49
N SER A 121 -3.59 -18.80 -4.57
CA SER A 121 -4.25 -18.36 -3.34
C SER A 121 -4.15 -19.46 -2.27
N PRO A 122 -3.87 -19.14 -1.00
CA PRO A 122 -3.43 -17.83 -0.51
C PRO A 122 -1.94 -17.60 -0.79
N ILE A 123 -1.56 -16.35 -1.03
CA ILE A 123 -0.17 -15.90 -0.84
C ILE A 123 -0.07 -15.18 0.51
N PHE A 124 1.07 -15.23 1.18
CA PHE A 124 1.24 -14.60 2.48
C PHE A 124 2.07 -13.32 2.37
N ASP A 125 1.56 -12.24 2.97
CA ASP A 125 2.33 -11.02 3.21
C ASP A 125 3.16 -11.18 4.48
N ASP A 126 4.47 -11.37 4.31
CA ASP A 126 5.44 -11.49 5.40
C ASP A 126 6.14 -10.16 5.71
N THR A 127 5.65 -9.03 5.18
CA THR A 127 6.28 -7.71 5.33
C THR A 127 6.49 -7.35 6.81
N MET A 128 5.54 -7.69 7.68
CA MET A 128 5.67 -7.46 9.13
C MET A 128 6.79 -8.29 9.76
N SER A 129 6.88 -9.58 9.41
CA SER A 129 7.97 -10.45 9.90
C SER A 129 9.33 -9.99 9.39
N LYS A 130 9.41 -9.55 8.13
CA LYS A 130 10.62 -8.94 7.56
C LYS A 130 10.99 -7.63 8.26
N SER A 131 10.02 -6.77 8.57
CA SER A 131 10.26 -5.54 9.33
C SER A 131 10.74 -5.83 10.75
N LEU A 132 10.13 -6.79 11.46
CA LEU A 132 10.59 -7.20 12.79
C LEU A 132 12.03 -7.74 12.74
N LYS A 133 12.35 -8.59 11.76
CA LYS A 133 13.72 -9.08 11.55
C LYS A 133 14.72 -7.92 11.40
N LYS A 134 14.39 -6.93 10.57
CA LYS A 134 15.25 -5.74 10.38
C LYS A 134 15.43 -4.92 11.67
N ALA A 135 14.38 -4.80 12.49
CA ALA A 135 14.48 -4.12 13.78
C ALA A 135 15.41 -4.88 14.74
N ILE A 136 15.30 -6.21 14.80
CA ILE A 136 16.20 -7.06 15.59
C ILE A 136 17.65 -6.91 15.08
N GLU A 137 17.87 -6.92 13.76
CA GLU A 137 19.20 -6.70 13.17
C GLU A 137 19.81 -5.35 13.58
N TYR A 138 19.01 -4.29 13.66
CA TYR A 138 19.46 -2.99 14.16
C TYR A 138 19.89 -3.07 15.64
N PHE A 139 19.07 -3.66 16.52
CA PHE A 139 19.43 -3.81 17.94
C PHE A 139 20.63 -4.75 18.16
N GLN A 140 20.98 -5.55 17.17
CA GLN A 140 22.20 -6.37 17.15
C GLN A 140 23.39 -5.66 16.49
N GLU A 141 23.28 -4.37 16.16
CA GLU A 141 24.32 -3.57 15.49
C GLU A 141 24.73 -4.09 14.10
N LYS A 142 23.88 -4.91 13.47
CA LYS A 142 24.12 -5.49 12.14
C LYS A 142 23.61 -4.63 10.99
N ARG A 143 22.98 -3.51 11.31
CA ARG A 143 22.29 -2.64 10.36
C ARG A 143 22.10 -1.26 10.95
N ASP A 144 22.15 -0.22 10.13
CA ASP A 144 21.73 1.12 10.52
C ASP A 144 20.21 1.23 10.72
N ASN A 145 19.80 2.12 11.63
CA ASN A 145 18.40 2.47 11.79
C ASN A 145 17.92 3.23 10.55
N PRO A 146 16.91 2.75 9.81
CA PRO A 146 16.39 3.46 8.65
C PRO A 146 15.68 4.78 9.01
N CYS A 147 15.37 5.04 10.29
CA CYS A 147 14.68 6.24 10.75
C CYS A 147 15.22 6.69 12.12
N SER A 148 15.70 7.92 12.25
CA SER A 148 16.15 8.42 13.55
C SER A 148 15.00 8.43 14.57
N ALA A 149 15.33 8.31 15.87
CA ALA A 149 14.34 8.30 16.94
C ALA A 149 13.48 9.59 16.96
N ILE A 150 14.09 10.73 16.65
CA ILE A 150 13.40 12.02 16.56
C ILE A 150 12.33 11.96 15.46
N VAL A 151 12.71 11.55 14.26
CA VAL A 151 11.77 11.44 13.12
C VAL A 151 10.68 10.40 13.41
N ALA A 152 11.01 9.29 14.06
CA ALA A 152 10.04 8.28 14.45
C ALA A 152 8.99 8.83 15.45
N MET A 153 9.43 9.61 16.45
CA MET A 153 8.52 10.24 17.40
C MET A 153 7.65 11.30 16.75
N ASP A 154 8.20 12.12 15.85
CA ASP A 154 7.42 13.11 15.10
C ASP A 154 6.32 12.42 14.28
N ILE A 155 6.62 11.29 13.63
CA ILE A 155 5.65 10.48 12.89
C ILE A 155 4.55 9.95 13.83
N VAL A 156 4.90 9.42 15.00
CA VAL A 156 3.92 8.86 15.96
C VAL A 156 3.01 9.95 16.53
N ILE A 157 3.58 11.09 16.94
CA ILE A 157 2.82 12.24 17.45
C ILE A 157 1.84 12.71 16.37
N PHE A 158 2.33 12.86 15.14
CA PHE A 158 1.50 13.28 14.01
C PHE A 158 0.33 12.32 13.75
N PHE A 159 0.57 11.00 13.73
CA PHE A 159 -0.51 10.04 13.53
C PHE A 159 -1.52 10.05 14.68
N ASN A 160 -1.07 10.26 15.92
CA ASN A 160 -1.96 10.37 17.08
C ASN A 160 -2.89 11.60 16.95
N LEU A 161 -2.33 12.75 16.59
CA LEU A 161 -3.08 13.98 16.37
C LEU A 161 -4.08 13.84 15.21
N TRP A 162 -3.65 13.22 14.11
CA TRP A 162 -4.53 12.95 12.97
C TRP A 162 -5.70 12.04 13.33
N TYR A 163 -5.44 10.95 14.05
CA TYR A 163 -6.47 10.00 14.47
C TYR A 163 -7.52 10.68 15.36
N LYS A 164 -7.08 11.47 16.36
CA LYS A 164 -7.98 12.23 17.23
C LYS A 164 -8.85 13.23 16.46
N LYS A 165 -8.30 13.94 15.47
CA LYS A 165 -9.08 14.86 14.62
C LYS A 165 -10.13 14.12 13.78
N LYS A 166 -9.76 12.98 13.18
CA LYS A 166 -10.71 12.12 12.44
C LYS A 166 -11.86 11.64 13.32
N GLN A 167 -11.54 11.19 14.53
CA GLN A 167 -12.53 10.72 15.49
C GLN A 167 -13.50 11.84 15.89
N TYR A 168 -12.97 13.01 16.26
CA TYR A 168 -13.78 14.19 16.58
C TYR A 168 -14.73 14.60 15.44
N ASN A 169 -14.25 14.62 14.20
CA ASN A 169 -15.07 14.96 13.04
C ASN A 169 -16.17 13.92 12.79
N ASN A 170 -15.87 12.63 12.93
CA ASN A 170 -16.85 11.56 12.79
C ASN A 170 -17.93 11.61 13.87
N ASP A 171 -17.56 11.93 15.11
CA ASP A 171 -18.50 12.03 16.23
C ASP A 171 -19.43 13.25 16.07
N ARG A 172 -18.90 14.38 15.62
CA ARG A 172 -19.69 15.57 15.27
C ARG A 172 -20.69 15.30 14.14
N PHE A 173 -20.25 14.65 13.07
CA PHE A 173 -21.13 14.28 11.95
C PHE A 173 -22.27 13.33 12.36
N LYS A 174 -22.01 12.42 13.30
CA LYS A 174 -23.03 11.51 13.86
C LYS A 174 -24.05 12.24 14.75
N LEU A 175 -23.62 13.24 15.51
CA LEU A 175 -24.50 14.09 16.33
C LEU A 175 -25.41 14.95 15.44
N GLU A 176 -24.87 15.55 14.38
CA GLU A 176 -25.64 16.38 13.44
C GLU A 176 -26.68 15.54 12.67
N ARG A 177 -26.39 14.28 12.32
CA ARG A 177 -27.35 13.37 11.68
C ARG A 177 -28.44 12.80 12.61
N ARG A 178 -28.26 12.83 13.92
CA ARG A 178 -29.29 12.42 14.91
C ARG A 178 -30.24 13.57 15.29
N SER A 179 -29.94 14.78 14.82
CA SER A 179 -30.66 16.01 15.15
C SER A 179 -31.62 16.46 14.03
N ILE A 180 -31.81 15.61 13.01
CA ILE A 180 -32.76 15.74 11.89
C ILE A 180 -33.70 14.53 11.97
#